data_AF-A0A524KYN1-F1
#
_entry.id   AF-A0A524KYN1-F1
#
_cell.length_a   1.000
_cell.length_b   1.000
_cell.length_c   1.000
_cell.angle_alpha   90.00
_cell.angle_beta   90.00
_cell.angle_gamma   90.00
#
_symmetry.space_group_name_H-M   'P 1'
#
loop_
_entity.id
_entity.type
_entity.pdbx_description
1 polymer ?
#
loop_
_entity_poly.entity_id
_entity_poly.type
_entity_poly.pdbx_seq_one_letter_code
_entity_poly.pdbx_strand_id
1 'polypeptide(L)'
;LFEGGGVTALIDWELSHVGDPMEDIGGICGRGTWTPFGNLATYLREYEQHSGLEIQRDSVRYYMLVQFMRAVVGEFVALEGFDPSTDVTLNTMSLVLGMRGMHQIMAKAAGLPAAEPRALPPAAGSAVGPYFQVLAHNIESMLTPELEDPYLAHRARQLATLARCLDRSSTLGAAFEVEEQDDIAQLLGRRPGTLAKAEAELCDHIRARAAGTEQELIAYLGRRCERKAALWAPALGPLYDNPLGLPEEL
;
A
#
# COMPACT_ATOMS: atom_id res chain seq x y z
N LEU A 1 -13.74 22.34 -0.57
CA LEU A 1 -15.03 22.54 -1.27
C LEU A 1 -14.78 23.28 -2.57
N PHE A 2 -15.61 23.04 -3.60
CA PHE A 2 -15.50 23.72 -4.89
C PHE A 2 -16.88 24.03 -5.46
N GLU A 3 -17.00 25.13 -6.20
CA GLU A 3 -18.21 25.53 -6.91
C GLU A 3 -17.82 26.25 -8.21
N GLY A 4 -18.50 25.94 -9.32
CA GLY A 4 -18.21 26.58 -10.61
C GLY A 4 -16.78 26.40 -11.12
N GLY A 5 -16.06 25.35 -10.70
CA GLY A 5 -14.66 25.11 -11.06
C GLY A 5 -13.63 25.87 -10.22
N GLY A 6 -14.06 26.63 -9.20
CA GLY A 6 -13.18 27.31 -8.24
C GLY A 6 -13.20 26.66 -6.86
N VAL A 7 -12.08 26.72 -6.14
CA VAL A 7 -12.00 26.33 -4.72
C VAL A 7 -12.71 27.40 -3.89
N THR A 8 -13.69 27.01 -3.08
CA THR A 8 -14.48 27.93 -2.24
C THR A 8 -14.14 27.85 -0.76
N ALA A 9 -13.63 26.71 -0.30
CA ALA A 9 -13.18 26.53 1.07
C ALA A 9 -12.12 25.42 1.17
N LEU A 10 -11.15 25.63 2.06
CA LEU A 10 -10.24 24.60 2.53
C LEU A 10 -10.65 24.20 3.95
N ILE A 11 -10.74 22.90 4.19
CA ILE A 11 -11.15 22.29 5.47
C ILE A 11 -10.03 21.37 5.98
N ASP A 12 -10.23 20.73 7.13
CA ASP A 12 -9.30 19.75 7.72
C ASP A 12 -7.91 20.33 8.05
N TRP A 13 -7.91 21.48 8.73
CA TRP A 13 -6.71 22.21 9.20
C TRP A 13 -5.99 21.55 10.40
N GLU A 14 -6.37 20.33 10.79
CA GLU A 14 -5.87 19.69 12.02
C GLU A 14 -4.39 19.30 11.97
N LEU A 15 -3.82 19.20 10.76
CA LEU A 15 -2.40 18.91 10.54
C LEU A 15 -1.59 20.14 10.10
N SER A 16 -2.20 21.33 10.07
CA SER A 16 -1.54 22.53 9.58
C SER A 16 -0.44 23.01 10.52
N HIS A 17 0.73 23.29 9.95
CA HIS A 17 1.89 23.74 10.69
C HIS A 17 2.83 24.55 9.79
N VAL A 18 3.78 25.26 10.40
CA VAL A 18 4.87 25.91 9.64
C VAL A 18 5.92 24.86 9.31
N GLY A 19 6.26 24.71 8.04
CA GLY A 19 7.17 23.67 7.56
C GLY A 19 7.72 23.95 6.17
N ASP A 20 8.34 22.93 5.60
CA ASP A 20 8.83 22.94 4.22
C ASP A 20 7.63 22.82 3.25
N PRO A 21 7.44 23.76 2.30
CA PRO A 21 6.35 23.68 1.33
C PRO A 21 6.35 22.41 0.48
N MET A 22 7.50 21.72 0.35
CA MET A 22 7.59 20.45 -0.36
C MET A 22 6.82 19.33 0.35
N GLU A 23 6.47 19.49 1.63
CA GLU A 23 5.62 18.54 2.36
C GLU A 23 4.21 18.47 1.79
N ASP A 24 3.60 19.62 1.51
CA ASP A 24 2.27 19.69 0.89
C ASP A 24 2.30 19.11 -0.53
N ILE A 25 3.33 19.45 -1.31
CA ILE A 25 3.53 18.91 -2.66
C ILE A 25 3.74 17.39 -2.60
N GLY A 26 4.54 16.91 -1.66
CA GLY A 26 4.75 15.48 -1.40
C GLY A 26 3.45 14.76 -1.04
N GLY A 27 2.60 15.38 -0.21
CA GLY A 27 1.27 14.87 0.12
C GLY A 27 0.36 14.77 -1.10
N ILE A 28 0.33 15.82 -1.92
CA ILE A 28 -0.42 15.85 -3.18
C ILE A 28 0.08 14.75 -4.12
N CYS A 29 1.38 14.68 -4.41
CA CYS A 29 1.97 13.65 -5.26
C CYS A 29 1.71 12.23 -4.73
N GLY A 30 1.85 12.02 -3.41
CA GLY A 30 1.55 10.76 -2.75
C GLY A 30 0.09 10.34 -2.98
N ARG A 31 -0.87 11.25 -2.75
CA ARG A 31 -2.30 10.98 -3.00
C ARG A 31 -2.59 10.71 -4.48
N GLY A 32 -1.86 11.35 -5.37
CA GLY A 32 -2.04 11.27 -6.83
C GLY A 32 -1.78 9.90 -7.39
N THR A 33 -0.99 9.09 -6.69
CA THR A 33 -0.73 7.70 -7.09
C THR A 33 -1.98 6.80 -7.00
N TRP A 34 -3.03 7.21 -6.28
CA TRP A 34 -4.24 6.42 -6.01
C TRP A 34 -5.49 7.09 -6.54
N THR A 35 -5.52 8.42 -6.48
CA THR A 35 -6.61 9.26 -6.95
C THR A 35 -6.03 10.18 -8.02
N PRO A 36 -6.12 9.82 -9.31
CA PRO A 36 -5.61 10.67 -10.37
C PRO A 36 -6.27 12.04 -10.30
N PHE A 37 -5.48 13.10 -10.10
CA PHE A 37 -5.96 14.48 -10.21
C PHE A 37 -5.20 15.14 -11.36
N GLY A 38 -5.82 15.17 -12.53
CA GLY A 38 -5.37 15.97 -13.68
C GLY A 38 -3.91 15.78 -14.10
N ASN A 39 -3.24 16.89 -14.43
CA ASN A 39 -1.89 16.90 -14.99
C ASN A 39 -0.89 17.45 -13.96
N LEU A 40 -0.18 16.55 -13.28
CA LEU A 40 0.77 16.91 -12.23
C LEU A 40 1.87 17.85 -12.74
N ALA A 41 2.42 17.61 -13.94
CA ALA A 41 3.43 18.46 -14.55
C ALA A 41 2.96 19.91 -14.68
N THR A 42 1.70 20.12 -15.07
CA THR A 42 1.09 21.44 -15.12
C THR A 42 1.00 22.05 -13.73
N TYR A 43 0.52 21.32 -12.74
CA TYR A 43 0.34 21.87 -11.39
C TYR A 43 1.67 22.25 -10.72
N LEU A 44 2.72 21.44 -10.90
CA LEU A 44 4.05 21.78 -10.40
C LEU A 44 4.59 23.06 -11.05
N ARG A 45 4.45 23.21 -12.38
CA ARG A 45 4.87 24.45 -13.08
C ARG A 45 4.10 25.69 -12.63
N GLU A 46 2.78 25.59 -12.50
CA GLU A 46 1.94 26.69 -12.01
C GLU A 46 2.32 27.09 -10.58
N TYR A 47 2.61 26.10 -9.73
CA TYR A 47 3.08 26.36 -8.37
C TYR A 47 4.41 27.14 -8.36
N GLU A 48 5.40 26.75 -9.17
CA GLU A 48 6.69 27.47 -9.28
C GLU A 48 6.48 28.91 -9.76
N GLN A 49 5.65 29.10 -10.79
CA GLN A 49 5.37 30.42 -11.36
C GLN A 49 4.70 31.38 -10.36
N HIS A 50 3.75 30.88 -9.57
CA HIS A 50 2.98 31.72 -8.65
C HIS A 50 3.62 31.88 -7.27
N SER A 51 4.36 30.88 -6.79
CA SER A 51 5.05 30.95 -5.49
C SER A 51 6.43 31.59 -5.56
N GLY A 52 7.08 31.54 -6.73
CA GLY A 52 8.50 31.90 -6.89
C GLY A 52 9.47 30.88 -6.28
N LEU A 53 8.99 29.72 -5.84
CA LEU A 53 9.81 28.62 -5.32
C LEU A 53 10.15 27.62 -6.42
N GLU A 54 11.34 27.03 -6.36
CA GLU A 54 11.71 25.89 -7.20
C GLU A 54 11.26 24.57 -6.54
N ILE A 55 10.69 23.66 -7.32
CA ILE A 55 10.31 22.33 -6.81
C ILE A 55 11.57 21.48 -6.58
N GLN A 56 11.84 21.19 -5.31
CA GLN A 56 12.92 20.31 -4.89
C GLN A 56 12.47 18.85 -4.91
N ARG A 57 12.72 18.17 -6.03
CA ARG A 57 12.23 16.80 -6.30
C ARG A 57 12.65 15.77 -5.23
N ASP A 58 13.87 15.88 -4.70
CA ASP A 58 14.33 15.01 -3.60
C ASP A 58 13.53 15.24 -2.32
N SER A 59 13.27 16.49 -1.97
CA SER A 59 12.42 16.85 -0.83
C SER A 59 10.99 16.34 -1.02
N VAL A 60 10.41 16.51 -2.22
CA VAL A 60 9.08 15.98 -2.54
C VAL A 60 9.04 14.45 -2.37
N ARG A 61 10.02 13.72 -2.90
CA ARG A 61 10.12 12.25 -2.71
C ARG A 61 10.25 11.88 -1.23
N TYR A 62 11.06 12.61 -0.48
CA TYR A 62 11.21 12.41 0.96
C TYR A 62 9.88 12.59 1.69
N TYR A 63 9.12 13.65 1.40
CA TYR A 63 7.82 13.84 2.04
C TYR A 63 6.75 12.86 1.55
N MET A 64 6.81 12.39 0.29
CA MET A 64 5.99 11.25 -0.16
C MET A 64 6.26 10.01 0.70
N LEU A 65 7.53 9.69 0.98
CA LEU A 65 7.91 8.58 1.85
C LEU A 65 7.34 8.78 3.27
N VAL A 66 7.47 9.97 3.84
CA VAL A 66 6.91 10.32 5.15
C VAL A 66 5.39 10.18 5.17
N GLN A 67 4.68 10.60 4.11
CA GLN A 67 3.23 10.48 4.02
C GLN A 67 2.77 9.03 3.91
N PHE A 68 3.45 8.21 3.11
CA PHE A 68 3.15 6.78 3.09
C PHE A 68 3.44 6.11 4.44
N MET A 69 4.52 6.51 5.13
CA MET A 69 4.82 6.00 6.47
C MET A 69 3.72 6.36 7.47
N ARG A 70 3.29 7.63 7.51
CA ARG A 70 2.19 8.09 8.37
C ARG A 70 0.90 7.33 8.07
N ALA A 71 0.56 7.14 6.80
CA ALA A 71 -0.59 6.34 6.39
C ALA A 71 -0.46 4.90 6.92
N VAL A 72 0.67 4.22 6.67
CA VAL A 72 0.92 2.85 7.14
C VAL A 72 0.80 2.71 8.66
N VAL A 73 1.35 3.66 9.43
CA VAL A 73 1.20 3.67 10.89
C VAL A 73 -0.27 3.86 11.28
N GLY A 74 -0.98 4.78 10.64
CA GLY A 74 -2.42 4.99 10.85
C GLY A 74 -3.24 3.73 10.57
N GLU A 75 -2.94 3.02 9.49
CA GLU A 75 -3.64 1.77 9.14
C GLU A 75 -3.33 0.64 10.13
N PHE A 76 -2.11 0.55 10.66
CA PHE A 76 -1.81 -0.40 11.73
C PHE A 76 -2.65 -0.15 12.98
N VAL A 77 -2.83 1.12 13.36
CA VAL A 77 -3.70 1.50 14.49
C VAL A 77 -5.17 1.20 14.16
N ALA A 78 -5.63 1.53 12.95
CA ALA A 78 -7.02 1.30 12.55
C ALA A 78 -7.39 -0.20 12.50
N LEU A 79 -6.42 -1.06 12.18
CA LEU A 79 -6.59 -2.51 12.11
C LEU A 79 -6.34 -3.20 13.46
N GLU A 80 -5.92 -2.48 14.49
CA GLU A 80 -5.69 -3.04 15.81
C GLU A 80 -6.99 -3.61 16.39
N GLY A 81 -6.94 -4.85 16.90
CA GLY A 81 -8.10 -5.52 17.48
C GLY A 81 -9.19 -5.95 16.49
N PHE A 82 -9.08 -5.59 15.20
CA PHE A 82 -10.06 -5.92 14.16
C PHE A 82 -11.50 -5.50 14.52
N ASP A 83 -11.70 -4.25 14.95
CA ASP A 83 -13.02 -3.71 15.29
C ASP A 83 -14.02 -3.92 14.12
N PRO A 84 -15.20 -4.54 14.34
CA PRO A 84 -16.20 -4.78 13.29
C PRO A 84 -16.74 -3.52 12.59
N SER A 85 -16.66 -2.35 13.24
CA SER A 85 -17.04 -1.06 12.66
C SER A 85 -16.01 -0.53 11.65
N THR A 86 -14.76 -1.01 11.73
CA THR A 86 -13.69 -0.64 10.81
C THR A 86 -13.88 -1.30 9.44
N ASP A 87 -13.51 -0.58 8.39
CA ASP A 87 -13.34 -1.16 7.05
C ASP A 87 -11.99 -1.84 6.89
N VAL A 88 -11.90 -3.07 7.41
CA VAL A 88 -10.67 -3.85 7.36
C VAL A 88 -10.19 -4.10 5.93
N THR A 89 -11.10 -4.16 4.96
CA THR A 89 -10.74 -4.34 3.54
C THR A 89 -10.05 -3.09 3.00
N LEU A 90 -10.70 -1.93 3.15
CA LEU A 90 -10.16 -0.66 2.68
C LEU A 90 -8.86 -0.28 3.40
N ASN A 91 -8.82 -0.43 4.71
CA ASN A 91 -7.65 -0.09 5.52
C ASN A 91 -6.47 -1.02 5.23
N THR A 92 -6.72 -2.32 5.01
CA THR A 92 -5.62 -3.22 4.62
C THR A 92 -5.15 -2.97 3.19
N MET A 93 -6.05 -2.63 2.25
CA MET A 93 -5.68 -2.17 0.92
C MET A 93 -4.77 -0.93 1.01
N SER A 94 -5.16 0.05 1.84
CA SER A 94 -4.37 1.25 2.11
C SER A 94 -3.00 0.93 2.70
N LEU A 95 -2.94 0.02 3.68
CA LEU A 95 -1.69 -0.46 4.26
C LEU A 95 -0.76 -1.07 3.21
N VAL A 96 -1.29 -1.92 2.31
CA VAL A 96 -0.51 -2.57 1.24
C VAL A 96 0.06 -1.54 0.27
N LEU A 97 -0.76 -0.60 -0.18
CA LEU A 97 -0.36 0.44 -1.12
C LEU A 97 0.65 1.42 -0.50
N GLY A 98 0.46 1.81 0.77
CA GLY A 98 1.43 2.63 1.49
C GLY A 98 2.80 1.96 1.61
N MET A 99 2.84 0.66 1.94
CA MET A 99 4.11 -0.09 1.98
C MET A 99 4.78 -0.20 0.61
N ARG A 100 4.01 -0.44 -0.46
CA ARG A 100 4.55 -0.44 -1.84
C ARG A 100 5.12 0.92 -2.23
N GLY A 101 4.39 2.01 -1.95
CA GLY A 101 4.82 3.38 -2.24
C GLY A 101 6.11 3.75 -1.51
N MET A 102 6.23 3.41 -0.21
CA MET A 102 7.48 3.57 0.53
C MET A 102 8.62 2.79 -0.12
N HIS A 103 8.39 1.52 -0.45
CA HIS A 103 9.42 0.68 -1.08
C HIS A 103 9.91 1.26 -2.40
N GLN A 104 9.02 1.73 -3.28
CA GLN A 104 9.41 2.30 -4.58
C GLN A 104 10.28 3.55 -4.43
N ILE A 105 9.98 4.41 -3.45
CA ILE A 105 10.82 5.58 -3.14
C ILE A 105 12.18 5.14 -2.62
N MET A 106 12.22 4.19 -1.68
CA MET A 106 13.47 3.66 -1.14
C MET A 106 14.32 2.99 -2.22
N ALA A 107 13.71 2.20 -3.12
CA ALA A 107 14.38 1.55 -4.23
C ALA A 107 14.98 2.57 -5.20
N LYS A 108 14.21 3.61 -5.58
CA LYS A 108 14.71 4.70 -6.44
C LYS A 108 15.88 5.43 -5.78
N ALA A 109 15.76 5.78 -4.50
CA ALA A 109 16.83 6.45 -3.75
C ALA A 109 18.09 5.58 -3.61
N ALA A 110 17.94 4.26 -3.49
CA ALA A 110 19.03 3.30 -3.40
C ALA A 110 19.66 2.91 -4.75
N GLY A 111 19.13 3.41 -5.87
CA GLY A 111 19.57 3.06 -7.22
C GLY A 111 19.23 1.62 -7.63
N LEU A 112 18.23 1.02 -7.00
CA LEU A 112 17.76 -0.33 -7.34
C LEU A 112 16.86 -0.28 -8.59
N PRO A 113 16.90 -1.33 -9.43
CA PRO A 113 16.01 -1.42 -10.58
C PRO A 113 14.54 -1.46 -10.14
N ALA A 114 13.66 -1.06 -11.05
CA ALA A 114 12.23 -1.26 -10.85
C ALA A 114 11.93 -2.76 -10.62
N ALA A 115 11.04 -3.05 -9.69
CA ALA A 115 10.62 -4.42 -9.43
C ALA A 115 9.90 -4.98 -10.68
N GLU A 116 10.34 -6.14 -11.15
CA GLU A 116 9.65 -6.84 -12.22
C GLU A 116 8.35 -7.48 -11.70
N PRO A 117 7.29 -7.56 -12.53
CA PRO A 117 6.09 -8.30 -12.19
C PRO A 117 6.42 -9.74 -11.78
N ARG A 118 6.02 -10.11 -10.56
CA ARG A 118 6.25 -11.45 -10.02
C ARG A 118 5.27 -12.46 -10.61
N ALA A 119 5.79 -13.61 -11.07
CA ALA A 119 4.95 -14.77 -11.34
C ALA A 119 4.36 -15.34 -10.04
N LEU A 120 3.06 -15.58 -10.01
CA LEU A 120 2.42 -16.22 -8.85
C LEU A 120 2.89 -17.67 -8.71
N PRO A 121 3.14 -18.16 -7.49
CA PRO A 121 3.39 -19.57 -7.28
C PRO A 121 2.13 -20.38 -7.68
N PRO A 122 2.28 -21.68 -7.99
CA PRO A 122 1.15 -22.55 -8.24
C PRO A 122 0.16 -22.50 -7.08
N ALA A 123 -1.10 -22.23 -7.37
CA ALA A 123 -2.15 -22.23 -6.35
C ALA A 123 -2.30 -23.63 -5.75
N ALA A 124 -2.20 -23.72 -4.43
CA ALA A 124 -2.51 -24.95 -3.71
C ALA A 124 -4.03 -25.18 -3.65
N GLY A 125 -4.43 -26.44 -3.50
CA GLY A 125 -5.82 -26.77 -3.22
C GLY A 125 -6.23 -26.23 -1.85
N SER A 126 -7.38 -25.55 -1.77
CA SER A 126 -7.94 -25.02 -0.53
C SER A 126 -9.27 -25.69 -0.21
N ALA A 127 -9.37 -26.32 0.96
CA ALA A 127 -10.62 -26.91 1.44
C ALA A 127 -11.69 -25.85 1.76
N VAL A 128 -11.26 -24.61 2.07
CA VAL A 128 -12.14 -23.50 2.44
C VAL A 128 -12.42 -22.53 1.28
N GLY A 129 -11.61 -22.55 0.23
CA GLY A 129 -11.72 -21.67 -0.93
C GLY A 129 -13.13 -21.63 -1.56
N PRO A 130 -13.77 -22.78 -1.82
CA PRO A 130 -15.14 -22.80 -2.34
C PRO A 130 -16.16 -22.06 -1.46
N TYR A 131 -15.99 -22.05 -0.13
CA TYR A 131 -16.88 -21.32 0.78
C TYR A 131 -16.70 -19.82 0.66
N PHE A 132 -15.47 -19.33 0.53
CA PHE A 132 -15.20 -17.91 0.28
C PHE A 132 -15.76 -17.45 -1.06
N GLN A 133 -15.70 -18.29 -2.09
CA GLN A 133 -16.28 -18.01 -3.41
C GLN A 133 -17.80 -17.89 -3.35
N VAL A 134 -18.48 -18.83 -2.68
CA VAL A 134 -19.93 -18.78 -2.47
C VAL A 134 -20.32 -17.55 -1.64
N LEU A 135 -19.55 -17.23 -0.58
CA LEU A 135 -19.79 -16.06 0.24
C LEU A 135 -19.71 -14.76 -0.59
N ALA A 136 -18.63 -14.57 -1.34
CA ALA A 136 -18.47 -13.41 -2.22
C ALA A 136 -19.62 -13.32 -3.23
N HIS A 137 -19.95 -14.44 -3.88
CA HIS A 137 -21.05 -14.50 -4.84
C HIS A 137 -22.38 -14.09 -4.21
N ASN A 138 -22.78 -14.71 -3.10
CA ASN A 138 -24.07 -14.42 -2.46
C ASN A 138 -24.16 -12.96 -2.01
N ILE A 139 -23.07 -12.39 -1.49
CA ILE A 139 -23.05 -10.97 -1.11
C ILE A 139 -23.28 -10.07 -2.33
N GLU A 140 -22.63 -10.36 -3.46
CA GLU A 140 -22.72 -9.51 -4.66
C GLU A 140 -24.00 -9.70 -5.46
N SER A 141 -24.41 -10.95 -5.68
CA SER A 141 -25.51 -11.30 -6.58
C SER A 141 -26.87 -11.31 -5.89
N MET A 142 -26.90 -11.56 -4.57
CA MET A 142 -28.16 -11.68 -3.83
C MET A 142 -28.37 -10.54 -2.82
N LEU A 143 -27.35 -10.17 -2.05
CA LEU A 143 -27.54 -9.21 -0.95
C LEU A 143 -27.39 -7.76 -1.40
N THR A 144 -26.30 -7.44 -2.12
CA THR A 144 -25.98 -6.06 -2.53
C THR A 144 -27.09 -5.38 -3.34
N PRO A 145 -27.80 -6.05 -4.29
CA PRO A 145 -28.86 -5.43 -5.07
C PRO A 145 -30.09 -4.99 -4.25
N GLU A 146 -30.31 -5.62 -3.10
CA GLU A 146 -31.45 -5.33 -2.20
C GLU A 146 -31.14 -4.22 -1.19
N LEU A 147 -29.90 -3.68 -1.17
CA LEU A 147 -29.48 -2.63 -0.25
C LEU A 147 -29.71 -1.24 -0.86
N GLU A 148 -30.72 -0.54 -0.38
CA GLU A 148 -31.01 0.84 -0.79
C GLU A 148 -30.05 1.87 -0.18
N ASP A 149 -29.54 1.60 1.04
CA ASP A 149 -28.61 2.49 1.72
C ASP A 149 -27.20 2.44 1.06
N PRO A 150 -26.66 3.58 0.58
CA PRO A 150 -25.38 3.60 -0.12
C PRO A 150 -24.19 3.12 0.72
N TYR A 151 -24.20 3.40 2.03
CA TYR A 151 -23.16 2.99 2.94
C TYR A 151 -23.21 1.47 3.17
N LEU A 152 -24.39 0.91 3.41
CA LEU A 152 -24.55 -0.55 3.56
C LEU A 152 -24.18 -1.29 2.25
N ALA A 153 -24.59 -0.75 1.10
CA ALA A 153 -24.21 -1.30 -0.19
C ALA A 153 -22.68 -1.26 -0.41
N HIS A 154 -22.00 -0.19 0.02
CA HIS A 154 -20.54 -0.12 0.01
C HIS A 154 -19.91 -1.18 0.91
N ARG A 155 -20.37 -1.30 2.16
CA ARG A 155 -19.90 -2.30 3.11
C ARG A 155 -20.06 -3.73 2.59
N ALA A 156 -21.20 -4.04 1.97
CA ALA A 156 -21.42 -5.35 1.34
C ALA A 156 -20.36 -5.65 0.26
N ARG A 157 -20.08 -4.69 -0.64
CA ARG A 157 -19.01 -4.85 -1.64
C ARG A 157 -17.64 -5.06 -1.00
N GLN A 158 -17.32 -4.36 0.07
CA GLN A 158 -16.04 -4.55 0.80
C GLN A 158 -15.93 -5.95 1.42
N LEU A 159 -17.04 -6.52 1.92
CA LEU A 159 -17.06 -7.87 2.47
C LEU A 159 -16.89 -8.94 1.39
N ALA A 160 -17.53 -8.77 0.22
CA ALA A 160 -17.30 -9.67 -0.92
C ALA A 160 -15.84 -9.65 -1.40
N THR A 161 -15.25 -8.45 -1.45
CA THR A 161 -13.83 -8.28 -1.76
C THR A 161 -12.93 -8.91 -0.71
N LEU A 162 -13.25 -8.80 0.58
CA LEU A 162 -12.53 -9.50 1.65
C LEU A 162 -12.57 -11.02 1.45
N ALA A 163 -13.74 -11.59 1.15
CA ALA A 163 -13.88 -13.02 0.89
C ALA A 163 -12.98 -13.48 -0.27
N ARG A 164 -12.86 -12.70 -1.36
CA ARG A 164 -11.90 -12.99 -2.44
C ARG A 164 -10.44 -12.92 -1.98
N CYS A 165 -10.09 -11.96 -1.13
CA CYS A 165 -8.74 -11.87 -0.56
C CYS A 165 -8.43 -13.08 0.34
N LEU A 166 -9.42 -13.57 1.10
CA LEU A 166 -9.30 -14.76 1.93
C LEU A 166 -9.17 -16.04 1.10
N ASP A 167 -9.91 -16.16 -0.02
CA ASP A 167 -9.74 -17.26 -0.97
C ASP A 167 -8.31 -17.32 -1.52
N ARG A 168 -7.78 -16.17 -1.98
CA ARG A 168 -6.39 -16.05 -2.43
C ARG A 168 -5.39 -16.37 -1.33
N SER A 169 -5.62 -15.89 -0.11
CA SER A 169 -4.77 -16.21 1.05
C SER A 169 -4.77 -17.71 1.36
N SER A 170 -5.91 -18.37 1.22
CA SER A 170 -6.02 -19.82 1.45
C SER A 170 -5.32 -20.68 0.39
N THR A 171 -5.07 -20.13 -0.80
CA THR A 171 -4.47 -20.86 -1.94
C THR A 171 -3.00 -20.51 -2.19
N LEU A 172 -2.59 -19.28 -1.88
CA LEU A 172 -1.23 -18.76 -2.12
C LEU A 172 -0.43 -18.55 -0.83
N GLY A 173 -1.09 -18.41 0.33
CA GLY A 173 -0.47 -17.98 1.58
C GLY A 173 0.68 -18.88 2.02
N ALA A 174 0.48 -20.20 2.04
CA ALA A 174 1.51 -21.15 2.47
C ALA A 174 2.78 -21.10 1.58
N ALA A 175 2.61 -20.94 0.26
CA ALA A 175 3.74 -20.79 -0.65
C ALA A 175 4.51 -19.48 -0.36
N PHE A 176 3.79 -18.39 -0.16
CA PHE A 176 4.40 -17.10 0.19
C PHE A 176 5.06 -17.08 1.56
N GLU A 177 4.55 -17.80 2.56
CA GLU A 177 5.22 -17.94 3.87
C GLU A 177 6.56 -18.67 3.74
N VAL A 178 6.64 -19.72 2.90
CA VAL A 178 7.89 -20.43 2.63
C VAL A 178 8.90 -19.50 1.95
N GLU A 179 8.48 -18.78 0.92
CA GLU A 179 9.33 -17.81 0.22
C GLU A 179 9.80 -16.66 1.12
N GLU A 180 8.92 -16.16 1.99
CA GLU A 180 9.25 -15.13 2.98
C GLU A 180 10.30 -15.64 3.95
N GLN A 181 10.16 -16.87 4.43
CA GLN A 181 11.13 -17.50 5.32
C GLN A 181 12.47 -17.74 4.60
N ASP A 182 12.47 -18.13 3.32
CA ASP A 182 13.67 -18.31 2.51
C ASP A 182 14.43 -16.99 2.32
N ASP A 183 13.71 -15.93 1.98
CA ASP A 183 14.27 -14.58 1.85
C ASP A 183 14.91 -14.09 3.15
N ILE A 184 14.20 -14.23 4.28
CA ILE A 184 14.72 -13.84 5.59
C ILE A 184 15.92 -14.70 5.97
N ALA A 185 15.89 -16.00 5.68
CA ALA A 185 17.00 -16.90 5.99
C ALA A 185 18.28 -16.52 5.22
N GLN A 186 18.15 -16.04 3.99
CA GLN A 186 19.27 -15.53 3.20
C GLN A 186 19.89 -14.30 3.87
N LEU A 187 19.08 -13.33 4.31
CA LEU A 187 19.56 -12.13 5.01
C LEU A 187 20.23 -12.45 6.35
N LEU A 188 19.71 -13.43 7.09
CA LEU A 188 20.24 -13.82 8.40
C LEU A 188 21.40 -14.82 8.32
N GLY A 189 21.65 -15.42 7.16
CA GLY A 189 22.62 -16.52 6.98
C GLY A 189 22.24 -17.83 7.69
N ARG A 190 21.01 -17.95 8.17
CA ARG A 190 20.47 -19.15 8.86
C ARG A 190 18.96 -19.17 8.74
N ARG A 191 18.36 -20.37 8.81
CA ARG A 191 16.89 -20.55 8.72
C ARG A 191 16.25 -20.73 10.11
N PRO A 192 15.47 -19.76 10.60
CA PRO A 192 14.73 -19.91 11.86
C PRO A 192 13.56 -20.87 11.68
N GLY A 193 13.17 -21.59 12.74
CA GLY A 193 12.20 -22.69 12.63
C GLY A 193 10.77 -22.31 12.25
N THR A 194 10.38 -21.05 12.45
CA THR A 194 9.05 -20.52 12.07
C THR A 194 9.20 -19.13 11.43
N LEU A 195 8.23 -18.74 10.62
CA LEU A 195 8.21 -17.40 10.03
C LEU A 195 8.20 -16.30 11.10
N ALA A 196 7.36 -16.42 12.12
CA ALA A 196 7.31 -15.44 13.22
C ALA A 196 8.67 -15.27 13.93
N LYS A 197 9.42 -16.37 14.14
CA LYS A 197 10.78 -16.30 14.69
C LYS A 197 11.74 -15.63 13.71
N ALA A 198 11.61 -15.92 12.41
CA ALA A 198 12.42 -15.29 11.38
C ALA A 198 12.20 -13.78 11.31
N GLU A 199 10.96 -13.31 11.38
CA GLU A 199 10.63 -11.89 11.40
C GLU A 199 11.17 -11.18 12.64
N ALA A 200 11.05 -11.79 13.83
CA ALA A 200 11.59 -11.23 15.06
C ALA A 200 13.11 -11.06 14.98
N GLU A 201 13.82 -12.08 14.50
CA GLU A 201 15.27 -12.03 14.33
C GLU A 201 15.71 -11.06 13.24
N LEU A 202 14.95 -10.93 12.15
CA LEU A 202 15.20 -9.89 11.14
C LEU A 202 15.04 -8.48 11.73
N CYS A 203 14.01 -8.24 12.54
CA CYS A 203 13.85 -6.97 13.24
C CYS A 203 15.05 -6.66 14.14
N ASP A 204 15.55 -7.65 14.89
CA ASP A 204 16.73 -7.47 15.74
C ASP A 204 18.00 -7.21 14.92
N HIS A 205 18.16 -7.89 13.78
CA HIS A 205 19.24 -7.63 12.82
C HIS A 205 19.20 -6.19 12.29
N ILE A 206 18.02 -5.68 11.90
CA ILE A 206 17.84 -4.29 11.45
C ILE A 206 18.15 -3.30 12.58
N ARG A 207 17.65 -3.53 13.80
CA ARG A 207 17.90 -2.67 14.97
C ARG A 207 19.36 -2.61 15.39
N ALA A 208 20.10 -3.71 15.20
CA ALA A 208 21.53 -3.77 15.43
C ALA A 208 22.35 -2.93 14.44
N ARG A 209 21.69 -2.14 13.57
CA ARG A 209 22.28 -1.25 12.55
C ARG A 209 23.15 -2.03 11.59
N ALA A 210 22.52 -2.89 10.80
CA ALA A 210 23.13 -3.58 9.66
C ALA A 210 23.54 -2.59 8.55
N ALA A 211 24.41 -1.64 8.88
CA ALA A 211 24.92 -0.64 7.96
C ALA A 211 25.67 -1.33 6.81
N GLY A 212 25.39 -0.89 5.58
CA GLY A 212 25.91 -1.53 4.37
C GLY A 212 25.04 -2.67 3.83
N THR A 213 23.92 -3.02 4.48
CA THR A 213 22.95 -4.01 3.97
C THR A 213 21.68 -3.38 3.41
N GLU A 214 21.62 -2.05 3.31
CA GLU A 214 20.40 -1.31 2.97
C GLU A 214 19.81 -1.75 1.63
N GLN A 215 20.64 -1.94 0.60
CA GLN A 215 20.18 -2.39 -0.72
C GLN A 215 19.55 -3.79 -0.67
N GLU A 216 20.14 -4.71 0.08
CA GLU A 216 19.61 -6.07 0.25
C GLU A 216 18.29 -6.06 1.00
N LEU A 217 18.20 -5.26 2.07
CA LEU A 217 16.98 -5.08 2.86
C LEU A 217 15.87 -4.43 2.04
N ILE A 218 16.16 -3.37 1.27
CA ILE A 218 15.19 -2.72 0.40
C ILE A 218 14.69 -3.71 -0.66
N ALA A 219 15.58 -4.46 -1.31
CA ALA A 219 15.20 -5.47 -2.29
C ALA A 219 14.30 -6.57 -1.70
N TYR A 220 14.58 -7.00 -0.47
CA TYR A 220 13.72 -7.92 0.27
C TYR A 220 12.34 -7.31 0.58
N LEU A 221 12.29 -6.08 1.08
CA LEU A 221 11.05 -5.38 1.38
C LEU A 221 10.16 -5.27 0.14
N GLY A 222 10.76 -5.10 -1.05
CA GLY A 222 10.04 -5.16 -2.32
C GLY A 222 9.35 -6.49 -2.55
N ARG A 223 10.07 -7.61 -2.39
CA ARG A 223 9.48 -8.95 -2.53
C ARG A 223 8.36 -9.20 -1.53
N ARG A 224 8.52 -8.74 -0.27
CA ARG A 224 7.48 -8.81 0.76
C ARG A 224 6.24 -7.98 0.38
N CYS A 225 6.43 -6.77 -0.13
CA CYS A 225 5.34 -5.92 -0.61
C CYS A 225 4.58 -6.59 -1.76
N GLU A 226 5.28 -7.19 -2.72
CA GLU A 226 4.65 -7.87 -3.86
C GLU A 226 3.90 -9.15 -3.45
N ARG A 227 4.43 -9.94 -2.49
CA ARG A 227 3.66 -11.05 -1.90
C ARG A 227 2.36 -10.57 -1.27
N LYS A 228 2.42 -9.49 -0.47
CA LYS A 228 1.22 -8.94 0.16
C LYS A 228 0.24 -8.35 -0.87
N ALA A 229 0.74 -7.68 -1.90
CA ALA A 229 -0.06 -7.18 -3.01
C ALA A 229 -0.75 -8.31 -3.77
N ALA A 230 -0.04 -9.42 -4.02
CA ALA A 230 -0.61 -10.59 -4.66
C ALA A 230 -1.75 -11.22 -3.85
N LEU A 231 -1.65 -11.26 -2.52
CA LEU A 231 -2.73 -11.73 -1.65
C LEU A 231 -3.96 -10.80 -1.69
N TRP A 232 -3.71 -9.49 -1.71
CA TRP A 232 -4.74 -8.44 -1.66
C TRP A 232 -5.17 -7.89 -3.03
N ALA A 233 -4.76 -8.54 -4.13
CA ALA A 233 -5.07 -8.12 -5.49
C ALA A 233 -6.55 -7.80 -5.74
N PRO A 234 -7.55 -8.56 -5.21
CA PRO A 234 -8.97 -8.23 -5.38
C PRO A 234 -9.37 -6.89 -4.79
N ALA A 235 -8.74 -6.46 -3.70
CA ALA A 235 -8.98 -5.15 -3.09
C ALA A 235 -8.25 -4.03 -3.84
N LEU A 236 -7.02 -4.30 -4.31
CA LEU A 236 -6.22 -3.34 -5.08
C LEU A 236 -6.82 -3.03 -6.46
N GLY A 237 -7.50 -4.00 -7.07
CA GLY A 237 -8.07 -3.85 -8.41
C GLY A 237 -7.00 -3.43 -9.44
N PRO A 238 -7.23 -2.40 -10.27
CA PRO A 238 -6.25 -1.93 -11.26
C PRO A 238 -4.91 -1.50 -10.68
N LEU A 239 -4.84 -1.12 -9.39
CA LEU A 239 -3.61 -0.72 -8.71
C LEU A 239 -2.69 -1.92 -8.41
N TYR A 240 -3.17 -3.15 -8.60
CA TYR A 240 -2.32 -4.33 -8.52
C TYR A 240 -1.34 -4.38 -9.70
N ASP A 241 -1.87 -4.27 -10.93
CA ASP A 241 -1.11 -4.36 -12.18
C ASP A 241 -0.38 -3.07 -12.55
N ASN A 242 -0.88 -1.92 -12.09
CA ASN A 242 -0.23 -0.63 -12.19
C ASN A 242 0.29 -0.18 -10.82
N PRO A 243 1.43 -0.72 -10.36
CA PRO A 243 1.97 -0.41 -9.04
C PRO A 243 2.39 1.05 -8.98
N LEU A 244 1.65 1.87 -8.22
CA LEU A 244 1.92 3.28 -7.87
C LEU A 244 3.23 3.81 -8.49
N GLY A 245 3.18 4.34 -9.71
CA GLY A 245 4.38 4.90 -10.32
C GLY A 245 4.81 6.15 -9.57
N LEU A 246 6.10 6.29 -9.24
CA LEU A 246 6.62 7.62 -8.95
C LEU A 246 6.41 8.46 -10.20
N PRO A 247 5.73 9.62 -10.10
CA PRO A 247 5.52 10.47 -11.27
C PRO A 247 6.87 10.73 -11.95
N GLU A 248 6.95 10.58 -13.27
CA GLU A 248 8.19 10.80 -14.02
C GLU A 248 8.74 12.22 -13.82
N GLU A 249 7.84 13.15 -13.49
CA GLU A 249 8.12 14.54 -13.17
C GLU A 249 8.94 14.72 -11.87
N LEU A 250 8.94 13.70 -11.00
CA LEU A 250 9.70 13.64 -9.76
C LEU A 250 10.95 12.78 -9.91
#